data_AF-A0A5Q4SN26-F1
#
_entry.id   AF-A0A5Q4SN26-F1
#
_cell.length_a   1.000
_cell.length_b   1.000
_cell.length_c   1.000
_cell.angle_alpha   90.00
_cell.angle_beta   90.00
_cell.angle_gamma   90.00
#
_symmetry.space_group_name_H-M   'P 1'
#
loop_
_entity.id
_entity.type
_entity.pdbx_description
1 polymer ?
#
loop_
_entity_poly.entity_id
_entity_poly.type
_entity_poly.pdbx_seq_one_letter_code
_entity_poly.pdbx_strand_id
1 'polypeptide(L)'
;MISEVTGIRRIRMLYLQLLYRCNFECLHCFHGKRLQHADAFTTDEAVNLLTLMRDEYGTEAVTLLGGEPFVYRDLAQVVRYAKRDLGMQVEICTNGYRIERRLAEIAPALDLLRVSLEGIGSTNDQIRKFGSYRSALSALEIAQRLGVRTGATMTVTSRNIEEVLPLARVLQGYGVEQLKLHCLRPVGNAADRPELLITDLAAYTRLRGGLDAADLEIEVIVDEDLSEAGAPDSCLPDGGPVEIERIEADPRGALTMSCKAVGKDSHAFWYDKLADHIDHRPSPTDELALAVPDVVYGRV
;
A
#
# COMPACT_ATOMS: atom_id res chain seq x y z
N MET A 1 16.25 2.42 19.34
CA MET A 1 16.06 2.95 17.96
C MET A 1 16.35 1.89 16.91
N ILE A 2 15.74 1.97 15.70
CA ILE A 2 15.99 1.02 14.59
C ILE A 2 17.48 0.98 14.21
N SER A 3 18.10 2.15 14.13
CA SER A 3 19.51 2.34 13.74
C SER A 3 20.49 1.62 14.66
N GLU A 4 20.20 1.55 15.96
CA GLU A 4 21.05 0.90 16.96
C GLU A 4 21.04 -0.63 16.82
N VAL A 5 19.89 -1.18 16.43
CA VAL A 5 19.69 -2.64 16.31
C VAL A 5 20.10 -3.15 14.93
N THR A 6 19.81 -2.38 13.88
CA THR A 6 19.91 -2.84 12.48
C THR A 6 21.03 -2.17 11.69
N GLY A 7 21.53 -1.02 12.13
CA GLY A 7 22.43 -0.18 11.36
C GLY A 7 21.75 0.71 10.30
N ILE A 8 20.43 0.58 10.08
CA ILE A 8 19.67 1.42 9.14
C ILE A 8 19.64 2.87 9.64
N ARG A 9 20.06 3.79 8.78
CA ARG A 9 20.07 5.24 9.07
C ARG A 9 19.18 6.06 8.15
N ARG A 10 18.68 5.44 7.07
CA ARG A 10 17.81 6.11 6.11
C ARG A 10 16.63 5.22 5.74
N ILE A 11 15.44 5.80 5.74
CA ILE A 11 14.20 5.12 5.33
C ILE A 11 13.52 6.04 4.33
N ARG A 12 13.39 5.65 3.06
CA ARG A 12 12.92 6.57 2.01
C ARG A 12 11.43 6.91 2.15
N MET A 13 10.60 5.89 2.42
CA MET A 13 9.15 6.03 2.46
C MET A 13 8.51 5.39 3.70
N LEU A 14 7.57 6.11 4.33
CA LEU A 14 6.69 5.57 5.38
C LEU A 14 5.33 5.19 4.79
N TYR A 15 4.88 3.97 5.05
CA TYR A 15 3.50 3.55 4.84
C TYR A 15 2.76 3.63 6.16
N LEU A 16 1.97 4.68 6.37
CA LEU A 16 1.27 4.92 7.62
C LEU A 16 -0.20 4.50 7.52
N GLN A 17 -0.54 3.41 8.22
CA GLN A 17 -1.90 2.96 8.37
C GLN A 17 -2.58 3.74 9.50
N LEU A 18 -3.40 4.74 9.14
CA LEU A 18 -3.98 5.66 10.12
C LEU A 18 -4.98 4.98 11.08
N LEU A 19 -5.69 3.97 10.60
CA LEU A 19 -6.71 3.24 11.33
C LEU A 19 -7.00 1.89 10.67
N TYR A 20 -7.51 0.93 11.45
CA TYR A 20 -7.99 -0.33 10.87
C TYR A 20 -9.40 -0.23 10.28
N ARG A 21 -10.24 0.68 10.79
CA ARG A 21 -11.63 0.78 10.32
C ARG A 21 -11.68 1.03 8.80
N CYS A 22 -12.52 0.24 8.13
CA CYS A 22 -12.83 0.40 6.72
C CYS A 22 -14.34 0.45 6.52
N ASN A 23 -14.79 1.09 5.44
CA ASN A 23 -16.19 1.10 4.98
C ASN A 23 -16.49 -0.07 4.01
N PHE A 24 -15.51 -0.95 3.77
CA PHE A 24 -15.52 -2.11 2.87
C PHE A 24 -15.08 -3.36 3.64
N GLU A 25 -15.42 -4.55 3.10
CA GLU A 25 -14.98 -5.87 3.61
C GLU A 25 -14.51 -6.73 2.43
N CYS A 26 -13.45 -6.29 1.73
CA CYS A 26 -12.97 -6.93 0.51
C CYS A 26 -12.57 -8.40 0.74
N LEU A 27 -12.80 -9.26 -0.26
CA LEU A 27 -12.53 -10.70 -0.17
C LEU A 27 -11.05 -11.03 0.10
N HIS A 28 -10.12 -10.20 -0.37
CA HIS A 28 -8.68 -10.42 -0.27
C HIS A 28 -7.98 -9.56 0.81
N CYS A 29 -8.73 -8.79 1.61
CA CYS A 29 -8.15 -7.80 2.52
C CYS A 29 -7.19 -8.46 3.53
N PHE A 30 -5.93 -8.01 3.54
CA PHE A 30 -4.89 -8.55 4.42
C PHE A 30 -5.13 -8.24 5.91
N HIS A 31 -5.91 -7.20 6.25
CA HIS A 31 -6.35 -6.95 7.62
C HIS A 31 -7.36 -7.96 8.12
N GLY A 32 -8.23 -8.46 7.23
CA GLY A 32 -9.35 -9.33 7.56
C GLY A 32 -10.14 -8.86 8.79
N LYS A 33 -10.17 -9.67 9.85
CA LYS A 33 -10.88 -9.35 11.11
C LYS A 33 -10.36 -8.10 11.82
N ARG A 34 -9.10 -7.69 11.59
CA ARG A 34 -8.54 -6.47 12.20
C ARG A 34 -9.33 -5.22 11.81
N LEU A 35 -10.04 -5.22 10.68
CA LEU A 35 -10.91 -4.10 10.29
C LEU A 35 -11.99 -3.73 11.32
N GLN A 36 -12.33 -4.67 12.21
CA GLN A 36 -13.31 -4.47 13.29
C GLN A 36 -12.68 -3.83 14.54
N HIS A 37 -11.35 -3.75 14.61
CA HIS A 37 -10.67 -3.16 15.75
C HIS A 37 -10.81 -1.63 15.74
N ALA A 38 -10.76 -1.05 16.93
CA ALA A 38 -10.85 0.40 17.12
C ALA A 38 -9.49 1.11 17.00
N ASP A 39 -8.38 0.36 16.83
CA ASP A 39 -7.05 0.93 16.77
C ASP A 39 -6.93 1.96 15.64
N ALA A 40 -6.40 3.12 16.03
CA ALA A 40 -6.15 4.26 15.17
C ALA A 40 -5.01 5.09 15.76
N PHE A 41 -4.34 5.87 14.92
CA PHE A 41 -3.54 6.99 15.38
C PHE A 41 -4.43 8.18 15.72
N THR A 42 -4.21 8.83 16.85
CA THR A 42 -4.66 10.22 16.99
C THR A 42 -3.89 11.12 16.02
N THR A 43 -4.38 12.32 15.78
CA THR A 43 -3.71 13.25 14.86
C THR A 43 -2.30 13.59 15.34
N ASP A 44 -2.13 13.78 16.65
CA ASP A 44 -0.85 14.11 17.25
C ASP A 44 0.12 12.92 17.14
N GLU A 45 -0.35 11.69 17.39
CA GLU A 45 0.49 10.49 17.22
C GLU A 45 0.95 10.31 15.76
N ALA A 46 0.07 10.56 14.80
CA ALA A 46 0.43 10.48 13.37
C ALA A 46 1.44 11.55 12.99
N VAL A 47 1.24 12.79 13.46
CA VAL A 47 2.14 13.93 13.25
C VAL A 47 3.51 13.67 13.86
N ASN A 48 3.56 13.21 15.11
CA ASN A 48 4.79 12.92 15.82
C ASN A 48 5.58 11.80 15.13
N LEU A 49 4.91 10.71 14.70
CA LEU A 49 5.57 9.65 13.94
C LEU A 49 6.14 10.17 12.61
N LEU A 50 5.41 11.04 11.89
CA LEU A 50 5.92 11.64 10.65
C LEU A 50 7.17 12.49 10.90
N THR A 51 7.17 13.29 11.96
CA THR A 51 8.32 14.10 12.38
C THR A 51 9.51 13.25 12.77
N LEU A 52 9.29 12.23 13.62
CA LEU A 52 10.33 11.28 14.00
C LEU A 52 10.94 10.60 12.78
N MET A 53 10.11 10.12 11.85
CA MET A 53 10.57 9.48 10.61
C MET A 53 11.33 10.45 9.70
N ARG A 54 10.93 11.72 9.66
CA ARG A 54 11.64 12.76 8.92
C ARG A 54 13.00 13.07 9.53
N ASP A 55 13.05 13.32 10.82
CA ASP A 55 14.21 13.86 11.52
C ASP A 55 15.29 12.78 11.76
N GLU A 56 14.87 11.58 12.16
CA GLU A 56 15.79 10.49 12.53
C GLU A 56 16.25 9.66 11.32
N TYR A 57 15.40 9.53 10.30
CA TYR A 57 15.65 8.63 9.16
C TYR A 57 15.64 9.33 7.80
N GLY A 58 15.47 10.65 7.76
CA GLY A 58 15.47 11.42 6.52
C GLY A 58 14.31 11.08 5.58
N THR A 59 13.19 10.58 6.11
CA THR A 59 12.08 10.09 5.29
C THR A 59 11.54 11.18 4.38
N GLU A 60 11.40 10.88 3.08
CA GLU A 60 11.08 11.87 2.04
C GLU A 60 9.63 11.76 1.56
N ALA A 61 8.99 10.62 1.80
CA ALA A 61 7.64 10.34 1.32
C ALA A 61 6.80 9.60 2.37
N VAL A 62 5.49 9.84 2.35
CA VAL A 62 4.50 9.08 3.11
C VAL A 62 3.37 8.61 2.20
N THR A 63 3.04 7.33 2.31
CA THR A 63 1.79 6.76 1.81
C THR A 63 0.83 6.59 2.97
N LEU A 64 -0.29 7.30 2.96
CA LEU A 64 -1.37 7.12 3.94
C LEU A 64 -2.33 6.04 3.44
N LEU A 65 -2.53 5.02 4.28
CA LEU A 65 -3.32 3.83 3.99
C LEU A 65 -4.01 3.32 5.28
N GLY A 66 -4.33 2.02 5.35
CA GLY A 66 -4.94 1.37 6.51
C GLY A 66 -6.14 0.54 6.08
N GLY A 67 -7.22 0.60 6.85
CA GLY A 67 -8.53 0.13 6.41
C GLY A 67 -9.06 1.00 5.27
N GLU A 68 -9.40 2.26 5.56
CA GLU A 68 -9.69 3.28 4.55
C GLU A 68 -9.31 4.68 5.07
N PRO A 69 -8.30 5.36 4.48
CA PRO A 69 -7.86 6.69 4.91
C PRO A 69 -8.98 7.73 4.92
N PHE A 70 -9.90 7.69 3.95
CA PHE A 70 -11.02 8.64 3.89
C PHE A 70 -12.12 8.39 4.94
N VAL A 71 -11.97 7.39 5.82
CA VAL A 71 -12.75 7.25 7.06
C VAL A 71 -12.08 7.97 8.25
N TYR A 72 -10.78 8.23 8.17
CA TYR A 72 -10.04 8.92 9.23
C TYR A 72 -10.49 10.38 9.35
N ARG A 73 -10.99 10.79 10.53
CA ARG A 73 -11.62 12.11 10.71
C ARG A 73 -10.71 13.27 10.32
N ASP A 74 -9.45 13.21 10.77
CA ASP A 74 -8.52 14.35 10.72
C ASP A 74 -7.49 14.23 9.58
N LEU A 75 -7.84 13.49 8.51
CA LEU A 75 -6.95 13.20 7.35
C LEU A 75 -6.34 14.46 6.75
N ALA A 76 -7.13 15.52 6.61
CA ALA A 76 -6.66 16.77 6.02
C ALA A 76 -5.56 17.45 6.84
N GLN A 77 -5.58 17.29 8.17
CA GLN A 77 -4.53 17.82 9.03
C GLN A 77 -3.23 17.04 8.83
N VAL A 78 -3.29 15.70 8.82
CA VAL A 78 -2.11 14.84 8.61
C VAL A 78 -1.48 15.08 7.23
N VAL A 79 -2.30 15.12 6.17
CA VAL A 79 -1.83 15.39 4.80
C VAL A 79 -1.15 16.75 4.68
N ARG A 80 -1.79 17.80 5.22
CA ARG A 80 -1.21 19.15 5.18
C ARG A 80 0.09 19.23 5.97
N TYR A 81 0.15 18.60 7.14
CA TYR A 81 1.36 18.59 7.96
C TYR A 81 2.53 17.91 7.25
N ALA A 82 2.31 16.70 6.75
CA ALA A 82 3.33 15.96 5.99
C ALA A 82 3.87 16.80 4.81
N LYS A 83 2.98 17.45 4.06
CA LYS A 83 3.38 18.23 2.88
C LYS A 83 4.01 19.58 3.19
N ARG A 84 3.38 20.38 4.07
CA ARG A 84 3.72 21.80 4.26
C ARG A 84 4.79 22.00 5.31
N ASP A 85 4.73 21.23 6.39
CA ASP A 85 5.63 21.39 7.54
C ASP A 85 6.87 20.51 7.39
N LEU A 86 6.73 19.29 6.86
CA LEU A 86 7.84 18.36 6.68
C LEU A 86 8.41 18.31 5.24
N GLY A 87 7.68 18.86 4.26
CA GLY A 87 8.10 18.84 2.86
C GLY A 87 8.07 17.45 2.21
N MET A 88 7.34 16.50 2.77
CA MET A 88 7.25 15.14 2.25
C MET A 88 6.41 15.07 0.96
N GLN A 89 6.70 14.09 0.11
CA GLN A 89 5.74 13.63 -0.90
C GLN A 89 4.61 12.85 -0.23
N VAL A 90 3.36 13.15 -0.58
CA VAL A 90 2.18 12.52 0.02
C VAL A 90 1.40 11.73 -1.01
N GLU A 91 1.29 10.42 -0.77
CA GLU A 91 0.43 9.49 -1.51
C GLU A 91 -0.72 9.02 -0.59
N ILE A 92 -1.91 8.80 -1.17
CA ILE A 92 -3.02 8.12 -0.48
C ILE A 92 -3.47 6.91 -1.28
N CYS A 93 -3.49 5.75 -0.62
CA CYS A 93 -4.12 4.54 -1.14
C CYS A 93 -5.56 4.42 -0.61
N THR A 94 -6.56 4.42 -1.50
CA THR A 94 -7.98 4.44 -1.12
C THR A 94 -8.83 3.49 -1.97
N ASN A 95 -9.97 3.06 -1.43
CA ASN A 95 -11.02 2.40 -2.20
C ASN A 95 -11.86 3.35 -3.08
N GLY A 96 -11.67 4.68 -2.96
CA GLY A 96 -12.30 5.68 -3.81
C GLY A 96 -13.80 5.92 -3.54
N TYR A 97 -14.38 5.35 -2.49
CA TYR A 97 -15.83 5.40 -2.28
C TYR A 97 -16.29 6.71 -1.64
N ARG A 98 -16.94 7.56 -2.44
CA ARG A 98 -17.58 8.83 -2.01
C ARG A 98 -16.61 9.80 -1.32
N ILE A 99 -15.44 10.00 -1.92
CA ILE A 99 -14.34 10.79 -1.34
C ILE A 99 -14.31 12.24 -1.83
N GLU A 100 -15.22 12.64 -2.71
CA GLU A 100 -15.14 13.85 -3.55
C GLU A 100 -14.87 15.13 -2.74
N ARG A 101 -15.68 15.36 -1.71
CA ARG A 101 -15.56 16.53 -0.83
C ARG A 101 -14.21 16.55 -0.09
N ARG A 102 -13.81 15.41 0.45
CA ARG A 102 -12.60 15.28 1.26
C ARG A 102 -11.35 15.33 0.40
N LEU A 103 -11.41 14.78 -0.80
CA LEU A 103 -10.33 14.84 -1.79
C LEU A 103 -10.07 16.28 -2.22
N ALA A 104 -11.13 17.06 -2.52
CA ALA A 104 -11.01 18.48 -2.85
C ALA A 104 -10.35 19.30 -1.71
N GLU A 105 -10.60 18.93 -0.45
CA GLU A 105 -10.02 19.58 0.71
C GLU A 105 -8.49 19.38 0.83
N ILE A 106 -7.99 18.22 0.39
CA ILE A 106 -6.58 17.82 0.54
C ILE A 106 -5.76 17.92 -0.74
N ALA A 107 -6.42 18.03 -1.91
CA ALA A 107 -5.76 18.07 -3.21
C ALA A 107 -4.55 19.03 -3.32
N PRO A 108 -4.56 20.26 -2.74
CA PRO A 108 -3.40 21.14 -2.80
C PRO A 108 -2.15 20.63 -2.07
N ALA A 109 -2.28 19.59 -1.25
CA ALA A 109 -1.21 18.98 -0.48
C ALA A 109 -1.03 17.48 -0.78
N LEU A 110 -1.71 16.95 -1.80
CA LEU A 110 -1.66 15.56 -2.20
C LEU A 110 -0.90 15.42 -3.52
N ASP A 111 0.18 14.64 -3.54
CA ASP A 111 0.98 14.43 -4.75
C ASP A 111 0.40 13.32 -5.63
N LEU A 112 -0.12 12.25 -5.03
CA LEU A 112 -0.69 11.11 -5.76
C LEU A 112 -1.91 10.52 -5.05
N LEU A 113 -3.01 10.34 -5.79
CA LEU A 113 -4.13 9.52 -5.36
C LEU A 113 -4.04 8.14 -6.03
N ARG A 114 -3.84 7.09 -5.23
CA ARG A 114 -3.85 5.71 -5.70
C ARG A 114 -5.16 5.03 -5.34
N VAL A 115 -5.93 4.64 -6.36
CA VAL A 115 -7.24 3.99 -6.17
C VAL A 115 -7.12 2.48 -6.37
N SER A 116 -7.64 1.69 -5.42
CA SER A 116 -7.63 0.23 -5.56
C SER A 116 -8.80 -0.26 -6.42
N LEU A 117 -8.49 -1.02 -7.47
CA LEU A 117 -9.41 -1.56 -8.48
C LEU A 117 -9.03 -3.01 -8.80
N GLU A 118 -9.99 -3.93 -8.66
CA GLU A 118 -9.74 -5.38 -8.80
C GLU A 118 -10.23 -5.97 -10.13
N GLY A 119 -10.51 -5.13 -11.12
CA GLY A 119 -11.08 -5.54 -12.41
C GLY A 119 -12.10 -4.53 -12.94
N ILE A 120 -12.79 -4.91 -14.01
CA ILE A 120 -13.79 -4.10 -14.71
C ILE A 120 -15.19 -4.41 -14.16
N GLY A 121 -15.95 -3.36 -13.81
CA GLY A 121 -17.36 -3.46 -13.49
C GLY A 121 -17.66 -4.45 -12.36
N SER A 122 -18.37 -5.53 -12.69
CA SER A 122 -18.81 -6.53 -11.73
C SER A 122 -17.66 -7.28 -11.07
N THR A 123 -16.53 -7.49 -11.75
CA THR A 123 -15.38 -8.22 -11.19
C THR A 123 -14.84 -7.48 -9.97
N ASN A 124 -14.61 -6.18 -10.10
CA ASN A 124 -14.23 -5.34 -8.98
C ASN A 124 -15.30 -5.31 -7.88
N ASP A 125 -16.57 -5.14 -8.26
CA ASP A 125 -17.67 -5.02 -7.30
C ASP A 125 -17.90 -6.29 -6.46
N GLN A 126 -17.69 -7.48 -7.06
CA GLN A 126 -17.79 -8.77 -6.37
C GLN A 126 -16.62 -9.00 -5.41
N ILE A 127 -15.41 -8.53 -5.75
CA ILE A 127 -14.23 -8.66 -4.89
C ILE A 127 -14.26 -7.64 -3.74
N ARG A 128 -14.77 -6.43 -4.01
CA ARG A 128 -14.78 -5.30 -3.08
C ARG A 128 -16.19 -5.06 -2.54
N LYS A 129 -16.97 -4.22 -3.23
CA LYS A 129 -18.31 -3.79 -2.83
C LYS A 129 -19.11 -3.38 -4.05
N PHE A 130 -20.42 -3.65 -4.06
CA PHE A 130 -21.31 -3.18 -5.12
C PHE A 130 -21.21 -1.66 -5.33
N GLY A 131 -21.03 -1.23 -6.58
CA GLY A 131 -20.86 0.17 -6.98
C GLY A 131 -19.46 0.75 -6.72
N SER A 132 -18.51 -0.05 -6.25
CA SER A 132 -17.15 0.43 -5.98
C SER A 132 -16.36 0.72 -7.25
N TYR A 133 -16.60 -0.01 -8.34
CA TYR A 133 -15.92 0.23 -9.62
C TYR A 133 -16.20 1.64 -10.14
N ARG A 134 -17.48 2.01 -10.19
CA ARG A 134 -17.91 3.34 -10.61
C ARG A 134 -17.41 4.43 -9.66
N SER A 135 -17.41 4.16 -8.35
CA SER A 135 -16.91 5.12 -7.36
C SER A 135 -15.41 5.37 -7.53
N ALA A 136 -14.64 4.31 -7.75
CA ALA A 136 -13.20 4.38 -8.00
C ALA A 136 -12.88 5.19 -9.27
N LEU A 137 -13.57 4.93 -10.39
CA LEU A 137 -13.40 5.73 -11.61
C LEU A 137 -13.78 7.20 -11.40
N SER A 138 -14.88 7.47 -10.70
CA SER A 138 -15.27 8.85 -10.34
C SER A 138 -14.22 9.55 -9.48
N ALA A 139 -13.57 8.83 -8.55
CA ALA A 139 -12.48 9.39 -7.74
C ALA A 139 -11.27 9.77 -8.60
N LEU A 140 -10.90 8.95 -9.58
CA LEU A 140 -9.82 9.23 -10.53
C LEU A 140 -10.12 10.49 -11.36
N GLU A 141 -11.33 10.59 -11.94
CA GLU A 141 -11.74 11.78 -12.71
C GLU A 141 -11.71 13.06 -11.87
N ILE A 142 -12.09 12.98 -10.59
CA ILE A 142 -12.08 14.13 -9.69
C ILE A 142 -10.65 14.54 -9.34
N ALA A 143 -9.79 13.58 -9.02
CA ALA A 143 -8.38 13.83 -8.75
C ALA A 143 -7.71 14.57 -9.92
N GLN A 144 -7.94 14.11 -11.14
CA GLN A 144 -7.42 14.77 -12.34
C GLN A 144 -7.93 16.20 -12.50
N ARG A 145 -9.24 16.43 -12.32
CA ARG A 145 -9.82 17.79 -12.37
C ARG A 145 -9.25 18.72 -11.31
N LEU A 146 -8.79 18.17 -10.18
CA LEU A 146 -8.14 18.92 -9.11
C LEU A 146 -6.62 19.07 -9.32
N GLY A 147 -6.07 18.54 -10.41
CA GLY A 147 -4.63 18.58 -10.71
C GLY A 147 -3.79 17.62 -9.87
N VAL A 148 -4.41 16.59 -9.28
CA VAL A 148 -3.72 15.54 -8.51
C VAL A 148 -3.39 14.39 -9.45
N ARG A 149 -2.14 13.91 -9.40
CA ARG A 149 -1.70 12.74 -10.17
C ARG A 149 -2.45 11.51 -9.71
N THR A 150 -2.67 10.55 -10.59
CA THR A 150 -3.45 9.35 -10.28
C THR A 150 -2.69 8.06 -10.56
N GLY A 151 -2.85 7.11 -9.65
CA GLY A 151 -2.41 5.73 -9.81
C GLY A 151 -3.54 4.77 -9.50
N ALA A 152 -3.39 3.52 -9.92
CA ALA A 152 -4.25 2.42 -9.53
C ALA A 152 -3.43 1.30 -8.89
N THR A 153 -4.09 0.51 -8.05
CA THR A 153 -3.56 -0.74 -7.52
C THR A 153 -4.55 -1.87 -7.78
N MET A 154 -4.03 -3.02 -8.19
CA MET A 154 -4.80 -4.25 -8.33
C MET A 154 -4.08 -5.39 -7.58
N THR A 155 -4.82 -6.13 -6.76
CA THR A 155 -4.34 -7.41 -6.24
C THR A 155 -4.72 -8.48 -7.25
N VAL A 156 -3.72 -9.11 -7.85
CA VAL A 156 -3.93 -10.10 -8.91
C VAL A 156 -4.34 -11.42 -8.25
N THR A 157 -5.45 -11.97 -8.73
CA THR A 157 -6.11 -13.18 -8.24
C THR A 157 -6.58 -14.04 -9.41
N SER A 158 -6.96 -15.28 -9.13
CA SER A 158 -7.57 -16.19 -10.11
C SER A 158 -8.82 -15.61 -10.79
N ARG A 159 -9.51 -14.66 -10.13
CA ARG A 159 -10.76 -14.07 -10.62
C ARG A 159 -10.55 -12.91 -11.59
N ASN A 160 -9.37 -12.28 -11.58
CA ASN A 160 -9.17 -11.00 -12.26
C ASN A 160 -7.87 -10.91 -13.07
N ILE A 161 -7.00 -11.93 -13.06
CA ILE A 161 -5.74 -11.90 -13.83
C ILE A 161 -5.95 -11.59 -15.33
N GLU A 162 -6.98 -12.15 -15.95
CA GLU A 162 -7.32 -11.91 -17.36
C GLU A 162 -7.83 -10.48 -17.63
N GLU A 163 -8.18 -9.74 -16.57
CA GLU A 163 -8.67 -8.36 -16.67
C GLU A 163 -7.57 -7.31 -16.46
N VAL A 164 -6.32 -7.70 -16.17
CA VAL A 164 -5.22 -6.75 -15.96
C VAL A 164 -5.01 -5.85 -17.19
N LEU A 165 -4.84 -6.43 -18.39
CA LEU A 165 -4.66 -5.66 -19.63
C LEU A 165 -5.91 -4.82 -19.99
N PRO A 166 -7.14 -5.40 -19.99
CA PRO A 166 -8.35 -4.62 -20.16
C PRO A 166 -8.46 -3.42 -19.19
N LEU A 167 -8.15 -3.63 -17.90
CA LEU A 167 -8.19 -2.58 -16.89
C LEU A 167 -7.14 -1.52 -17.14
N ALA A 168 -5.89 -1.89 -17.50
CA ALA A 168 -4.84 -0.94 -17.86
C ALA A 168 -5.28 -0.01 -19.00
N ARG A 169 -5.91 -0.56 -20.05
CA ARG A 169 -6.47 0.23 -21.17
C ARG A 169 -7.60 1.16 -20.76
N VAL A 170 -8.43 0.76 -19.80
CA VAL A 170 -9.44 1.66 -19.23
C VAL A 170 -8.75 2.78 -18.48
N LEU A 171 -7.82 2.45 -17.58
CA LEU A 171 -7.14 3.41 -16.70
C LEU A 171 -6.35 4.49 -17.46
N GLN A 172 -5.64 4.14 -18.53
CA GLN A 172 -4.98 5.15 -19.37
C GLN A 172 -5.98 6.12 -20.02
N GLY A 173 -7.20 5.67 -20.34
CA GLY A 173 -8.28 6.54 -20.82
C GLY A 173 -8.79 7.53 -19.76
N TYR A 174 -8.55 7.23 -18.48
CA TYR A 174 -8.76 8.13 -17.34
C TYR A 174 -7.46 8.84 -16.95
N GLY A 175 -6.46 8.90 -17.84
CA GLY A 175 -5.13 9.48 -17.64
C GLY A 175 -4.45 9.08 -16.33
N VAL A 176 -4.65 7.83 -15.91
CA VAL A 176 -3.92 7.24 -14.79
C VAL A 176 -2.51 6.94 -15.22
N GLU A 177 -1.53 7.35 -14.41
CA GLU A 177 -0.12 7.29 -14.77
C GLU A 177 0.49 5.91 -14.49
N GLN A 178 -0.01 5.21 -13.46
CA GLN A 178 0.57 3.96 -12.98
C GLN A 178 -0.49 2.94 -12.60
N LEU A 179 -0.33 1.69 -13.05
CA LEU A 179 -1.05 0.52 -12.53
C LEU A 179 -0.08 -0.37 -11.77
N LYS A 180 -0.23 -0.44 -10.44
CA LYS A 180 0.57 -1.30 -9.59
C LYS A 180 -0.13 -2.64 -9.34
N LEU A 181 0.52 -3.74 -9.70
CA LEU A 181 0.04 -5.10 -9.52
C LEU A 181 0.70 -5.73 -8.29
N HIS A 182 -0.10 -6.29 -7.40
CA HIS A 182 0.38 -7.06 -6.25
C HIS A 182 0.04 -8.54 -6.39
N CYS A 183 0.95 -9.39 -5.94
CA CYS A 183 0.67 -10.80 -5.74
C CYS A 183 -0.20 -10.99 -4.50
N LEU A 184 -1.29 -11.75 -4.63
CA LEU A 184 -2.16 -12.09 -3.51
C LEU A 184 -1.38 -12.90 -2.46
N ARG A 185 -1.43 -12.45 -1.20
CA ARG A 185 -0.90 -13.20 -0.06
C ARG A 185 -2.03 -13.90 0.69
N PRO A 186 -1.87 -15.17 1.09
CA PRO A 186 -2.91 -15.92 1.82
C PRO A 186 -2.96 -15.52 3.30
N VAL A 187 -3.26 -14.24 3.56
CA VAL A 187 -3.39 -13.64 4.89
C VAL A 187 -4.73 -12.90 5.01
N GLY A 188 -5.12 -12.52 6.23
CA GLY A 188 -6.39 -11.84 6.46
C GLY A 188 -7.58 -12.64 5.89
N ASN A 189 -8.44 -11.98 5.11
CA ASN A 189 -9.59 -12.64 4.48
C ASN A 189 -9.20 -13.65 3.38
N ALA A 190 -8.02 -13.49 2.76
CA ALA A 190 -7.57 -14.39 1.69
C ALA A 190 -7.11 -15.75 2.23
N ALA A 191 -6.74 -15.84 3.51
CA ALA A 191 -6.33 -17.10 4.15
C ALA A 191 -7.44 -18.16 4.09
N ASP A 192 -8.70 -17.74 4.20
CA ASP A 192 -9.89 -18.61 4.14
C ASP A 192 -10.47 -18.74 2.71
N ARG A 193 -9.73 -18.27 1.68
CA ARG A 193 -10.20 -18.21 0.29
C ARG A 193 -9.15 -18.71 -0.71
N PRO A 194 -8.75 -19.99 -0.63
CA PRO A 194 -7.75 -20.55 -1.53
C PRO A 194 -8.18 -20.47 -3.00
N GLU A 195 -9.47 -20.36 -3.30
CA GLU A 195 -9.97 -20.18 -4.67
C GLU A 195 -9.55 -18.87 -5.32
N LEU A 196 -9.08 -17.87 -4.55
CA LEU A 196 -8.54 -16.61 -5.09
C LEU A 196 -7.07 -16.74 -5.54
N LEU A 197 -6.37 -17.77 -5.09
CA LEU A 197 -4.97 -18.00 -5.46
C LEU A 197 -4.88 -18.47 -6.92
N ILE A 198 -3.87 -17.98 -7.62
CA ILE A 198 -3.53 -18.45 -8.96
C ILE A 198 -2.70 -19.71 -8.81
N THR A 199 -3.27 -20.85 -9.24
CA THR A 199 -2.62 -22.15 -9.18
C THR A 199 -1.89 -22.52 -10.46
N ASP A 200 -2.31 -21.98 -11.60
CA ASP A 200 -1.60 -22.06 -12.88
C ASP A 200 -0.55 -20.95 -12.97
N LEU A 201 0.70 -21.24 -12.61
CA LEU A 201 1.79 -20.26 -12.68
C LEU A 201 2.06 -19.78 -14.12
N ALA A 202 1.69 -20.56 -15.15
CA ALA A 202 1.81 -20.09 -16.53
C ALA A 202 0.87 -18.91 -16.84
N ALA A 203 -0.15 -18.67 -16.01
CA ALA A 203 -0.99 -17.47 -16.10
C ALA A 203 -0.17 -16.18 -15.92
N TYR A 204 0.82 -16.19 -15.03
CA TYR A 204 1.71 -15.06 -14.84
C TYR A 204 2.64 -14.85 -16.04
N THR A 205 3.17 -15.93 -16.62
CA THR A 205 3.97 -15.86 -17.85
C THR A 205 3.16 -15.29 -19.01
N ARG A 206 1.90 -15.72 -19.17
CA ARG A 206 0.97 -15.15 -20.16
C ARG A 206 0.67 -13.67 -19.89
N LEU A 207 0.46 -13.30 -18.63
CA LEU A 207 0.24 -11.91 -18.23
C LEU A 207 1.43 -11.03 -18.61
N ARG A 208 2.65 -11.41 -18.23
CA ARG A 208 3.88 -10.64 -18.56
C ARG A 208 4.07 -10.52 -20.06
N GLY A 209 3.98 -11.62 -20.80
CA GLY A 209 4.07 -11.58 -22.27
C GLY A 209 2.98 -10.73 -22.92
N GLY A 210 1.77 -10.69 -22.32
CA GLY A 210 0.70 -9.80 -22.73
C GLY A 210 1.03 -8.32 -22.49
N LEU A 211 1.57 -7.98 -21.31
CA LEU A 211 1.99 -6.63 -20.97
C LEU A 211 3.14 -6.15 -21.86
N ASP A 212 4.18 -6.97 -22.06
CA ASP A 212 5.34 -6.66 -22.90
C ASP A 212 4.94 -6.42 -24.38
N ALA A 213 3.93 -7.14 -24.86
CA ALA A 213 3.43 -7.01 -26.23
C ALA A 213 2.39 -5.89 -26.38
N ALA A 214 1.88 -5.34 -25.28
CA ALA A 214 0.84 -4.31 -25.31
C ALA A 214 1.47 -2.92 -25.44
N ASP A 215 0.96 -2.14 -26.38
CA ASP A 215 1.29 -0.72 -26.52
C ASP A 215 0.45 0.08 -25.50
N LEU A 216 0.95 0.15 -24.26
CA LEU A 216 0.32 0.85 -23.15
C LEU A 216 1.09 2.14 -22.83
N GLU A 217 0.35 3.24 -22.64
CA GLU A 217 0.96 4.51 -22.19
C GLU A 217 1.11 4.57 -20.66
N ILE A 218 0.27 3.82 -19.94
CA ILE A 218 0.30 3.69 -18.48
C ILE A 218 1.49 2.83 -18.05
N GLU A 219 2.25 3.28 -17.04
CA GLU A 219 3.34 2.50 -16.45
C GLU A 219 2.75 1.32 -15.65
N VAL A 220 3.12 0.09 -15.99
CA VAL A 220 2.69 -1.09 -15.24
C VAL A 220 3.81 -1.57 -14.32
N ILE A 221 3.56 -1.47 -13.02
CA ILE A 221 4.51 -1.85 -11.97
C ILE A 221 4.11 -3.22 -11.44
N VAL A 222 4.98 -4.21 -11.57
CA VAL A 222 4.68 -5.62 -11.30
C VAL A 222 5.43 -6.09 -10.06
N ASP A 223 4.72 -6.61 -9.06
CA ASP A 223 5.32 -7.42 -7.98
C ASP A 223 6.01 -8.65 -8.59
N GLU A 224 7.32 -8.81 -8.41
CA GLU A 224 8.09 -9.90 -9.02
C GLU A 224 7.69 -11.31 -8.52
N ASP A 225 6.90 -11.41 -7.44
CA ASP A 225 6.23 -12.66 -7.08
C ASP A 225 5.09 -13.04 -8.04
N LEU A 226 4.76 -12.17 -9.00
CA LEU A 226 3.95 -12.46 -10.19
C LEU A 226 4.81 -12.99 -11.34
N SER A 227 6.01 -13.51 -11.08
CA SER A 227 6.79 -14.28 -12.05
C SER A 227 6.62 -15.78 -11.81
N GLU A 228 6.88 -16.60 -12.82
CA GLU A 228 6.83 -18.07 -12.69
C GLU A 228 7.85 -18.59 -11.65
N ALA A 229 8.98 -17.90 -11.50
CA ALA A 229 10.03 -18.25 -10.54
C ALA A 229 9.79 -17.67 -9.13
N GLY A 230 8.85 -16.74 -8.97
CA GLY A 230 8.71 -15.91 -7.77
C GLY A 230 9.83 -14.88 -7.62
N ALA A 231 9.69 -13.97 -6.65
CA ALA A 231 10.78 -13.05 -6.32
C ALA A 231 11.89 -13.81 -5.58
N PRO A 232 13.17 -13.44 -5.77
CA PRO A 232 14.31 -14.09 -5.10
C PRO A 232 14.18 -14.05 -3.57
N ASP A 233 14.72 -15.08 -2.91
CA ASP A 233 14.62 -15.30 -1.46
C ASP A 233 15.51 -14.37 -0.61
N SER A 234 16.46 -13.64 -1.21
CA SER A 234 17.29 -12.67 -0.49
C SER A 234 17.69 -11.50 -1.39
N CYS A 235 17.70 -10.29 -0.80
CA CYS A 235 18.15 -9.07 -1.47
C CYS A 235 19.22 -8.31 -0.66
N LEU A 236 19.93 -8.98 0.27
CA LEU A 236 20.85 -8.28 1.16
C LEU A 236 22.33 -8.45 0.80
N PRO A 237 23.11 -7.35 0.81
CA PRO A 237 24.57 -7.41 0.89
C PRO A 237 25.03 -7.85 2.28
N ASP A 238 26.24 -8.42 2.36
CA ASP A 238 26.90 -8.75 3.63
C ASP A 238 27.05 -7.49 4.51
N GLY A 239 26.47 -7.53 5.71
CA GLY A 239 26.47 -6.40 6.65
C GLY A 239 25.12 -5.67 6.82
N GLY A 240 24.09 -6.05 6.05
CA GLY A 240 22.75 -5.46 6.14
C GLY A 240 22.66 -4.07 5.48
N PRO A 241 21.44 -3.58 5.20
CA PRO A 241 21.26 -2.31 4.50
C PRO A 241 21.44 -1.12 5.45
N VAL A 242 22.14 -0.07 5.01
CA VAL A 242 22.20 1.23 5.73
C VAL A 242 20.98 2.10 5.38
N GLU A 243 20.33 1.81 4.26
CA GLU A 243 19.13 2.47 3.76
C GLU A 243 18.10 1.43 3.35
N ILE A 244 16.84 1.65 3.72
CA ILE A 244 15.72 0.87 3.20
C ILE A 244 14.72 1.75 2.48
N GLU A 245 14.04 1.13 1.52
CA GLU A 245 13.08 1.79 0.65
C GLU A 245 11.80 2.18 1.40
N ARG A 246 11.31 1.28 2.26
CA ARG A 246 9.99 1.41 2.86
C ARG A 246 9.97 0.84 4.27
N ILE A 247 9.23 1.50 5.16
CA ILE A 247 8.73 0.90 6.40
C ILE A 247 7.22 1.13 6.49
N GLU A 248 6.50 0.21 7.11
CA GLU A 248 5.06 0.31 7.33
C GLU A 248 4.76 0.36 8.81
N ALA A 249 3.95 1.35 9.23
CA ALA A 249 3.41 1.45 10.58
C ALA A 249 1.94 1.07 10.57
N ASP A 250 1.56 0.11 11.42
CA ASP A 250 0.17 -0.26 11.62
C ASP A 250 -0.51 0.63 12.70
N PRO A 251 -1.85 0.62 12.82
CA PRO A 251 -2.58 1.42 13.79
C PRO A 251 -2.27 1.13 15.26
N ARG A 252 -1.57 0.03 15.59
CA ARG A 252 -1.09 -0.28 16.96
C ARG A 252 0.29 0.33 17.23
N GLY A 253 0.97 0.80 16.18
CA GLY A 253 2.36 1.27 16.23
C GLY A 253 3.36 0.20 15.80
N ALA A 254 2.94 -0.99 15.38
CA ALA A 254 3.87 -2.03 14.94
C ALA A 254 4.54 -1.62 13.63
N LEU A 255 5.86 -1.78 13.53
CA LEU A 255 6.65 -1.39 12.38
C LEU A 255 7.14 -2.62 11.59
N THR A 256 6.88 -2.61 10.29
CA THR A 256 7.20 -3.70 9.36
C THR A 256 8.13 -3.18 8.26
N MET A 257 9.30 -3.81 8.08
CA MET A 257 10.28 -3.39 7.08
C MET A 257 10.22 -4.19 5.76
N SER A 258 9.35 -5.19 5.67
CA SER A 258 9.17 -6.01 4.45
C SER A 258 7.71 -6.11 4.07
N CYS A 259 7.39 -5.86 2.79
CA CYS A 259 6.06 -6.09 2.23
C CYS A 259 5.58 -7.55 2.40
N LYS A 260 6.49 -8.54 2.40
CA LYS A 260 6.15 -9.97 2.56
C LYS A 260 5.73 -10.35 3.98
N ALA A 261 5.99 -9.47 4.96
CA ALA A 261 5.55 -9.59 6.35
C ALA A 261 4.21 -8.87 6.62
N VAL A 262 3.70 -8.07 5.68
CA VAL A 262 2.42 -7.36 5.85
C VAL A 262 1.28 -8.35 6.08
N GLY A 263 0.50 -8.12 7.13
CA GLY A 263 -0.62 -8.98 7.53
C GLY A 263 -0.20 -10.24 8.32
N LYS A 264 1.09 -10.55 8.41
CA LYS A 264 1.64 -11.53 9.36
C LYS A 264 2.01 -10.76 10.62
N ASP A 265 1.53 -11.18 11.78
CA ASP A 265 1.78 -10.48 13.06
C ASP A 265 3.23 -10.70 13.53
N SER A 266 4.19 -10.20 12.75
CA SER A 266 5.64 -10.44 12.88
C SER A 266 6.35 -9.08 12.80
N HIS A 267 6.60 -8.48 13.97
CA HIS A 267 7.03 -7.09 14.11
C HIS A 267 8.03 -6.91 15.27
N ALA A 268 9.31 -6.81 14.94
CA ALA A 268 10.35 -6.60 15.96
C ALA A 268 10.41 -5.16 16.52
N PHE A 269 9.86 -4.18 15.80
CA PHE A 269 9.91 -2.76 16.18
C PHE A 269 8.50 -2.19 16.37
N TRP A 270 8.38 -1.29 17.33
CA TRP A 270 7.11 -0.65 17.71
C TRP A 270 7.33 0.83 17.98
N TYR A 271 6.53 1.68 17.36
CA TYR A 271 6.38 3.06 17.77
C TYR A 271 5.49 3.12 19.01
N ASP A 272 6.07 3.42 20.17
CA ASP A 272 5.29 3.68 21.38
C ASP A 272 4.71 5.09 21.29
N LYS A 273 3.40 5.14 21.07
CA LYS A 273 2.67 6.39 20.83
C LYS A 273 2.61 7.30 22.05
N LEU A 274 2.76 6.76 23.26
CA LEU A 274 2.73 7.53 24.50
C LEU A 274 4.09 8.13 24.81
N ALA A 275 5.16 7.34 24.57
CA ALA A 275 6.53 7.78 24.82
C ALA A 275 7.18 8.50 23.63
N ASP A 276 6.52 8.50 22.46
CA ASP A 276 6.98 9.12 21.22
C ASP A 276 8.39 8.66 20.80
N HIS A 277 8.59 7.34 20.81
CA HIS A 277 9.87 6.72 20.45
C HIS A 277 9.67 5.35 19.78
N ILE A 278 10.73 4.83 19.15
CA ILE A 278 10.71 3.49 18.58
C ILE A 278 11.46 2.51 19.49
N ASP A 279 10.71 1.53 19.97
CA ASP A 279 11.18 0.42 20.77
C ASP A 279 11.46 -0.82 19.94
N HIS A 280 12.46 -1.58 20.36
CA HIS A 280 12.74 -2.92 19.86
C HIS A 280 12.15 -3.94 20.83
N ARG A 281 11.10 -4.65 20.39
CA ARG A 281 10.31 -5.59 21.20
C ARG A 281 10.15 -6.93 20.46
N PRO A 282 11.23 -7.67 20.17
CA PRO A 282 11.17 -8.88 19.36
C PRO A 282 10.47 -10.04 20.09
N SER A 283 9.66 -10.78 19.34
CA SER A 283 9.03 -12.05 19.70
C SER A 283 9.76 -13.23 19.05
N PRO A 284 9.58 -14.48 19.52
CA PRO A 284 10.18 -15.66 18.90
C PRO A 284 9.74 -15.92 17.45
N THR A 285 8.61 -15.32 17.03
CA THR A 285 8.06 -15.40 15.68
C THR A 285 8.34 -14.15 14.85
N ASP A 286 9.03 -13.15 15.43
CA ASP A 286 9.42 -11.97 14.69
C ASP A 286 10.62 -12.32 13.82
N GLU A 287 10.39 -12.23 12.52
CA GLU A 287 11.47 -12.18 11.57
C GLU A 287 12.01 -10.74 11.68
N LEU A 288 13.28 -10.58 12.06
CA LEU A 288 13.99 -9.34 11.78
C LEU A 288 13.85 -9.13 10.28
N ALA A 289 12.90 -8.27 9.87
CA ALA A 289 12.47 -8.06 8.50
C ALA A 289 13.55 -7.44 7.59
N LEU A 290 14.81 -7.60 7.97
CA LEU A 290 16.00 -7.45 7.15
C LEU A 290 16.20 -8.71 6.29
N ALA A 291 15.94 -9.91 6.83
CA ALA A 291 16.20 -11.17 6.11
C ALA A 291 15.13 -11.54 5.08
N VAL A 292 13.92 -10.96 5.19
CA VAL A 292 12.85 -11.16 4.22
C VAL A 292 13.00 -10.11 3.13
N PRO A 293 13.29 -10.50 1.87
CA PRO A 293 13.41 -9.54 0.78
C PRO A 293 12.14 -8.69 0.72
N ASP A 294 12.29 -7.38 0.60
CA ASP A 294 11.16 -6.52 0.28
C ASP A 294 10.58 -6.96 -1.08
N VAL A 295 9.34 -6.58 -1.38
CA VAL A 295 8.78 -6.87 -2.71
C VAL A 295 9.65 -6.17 -3.75
N VAL A 296 10.24 -6.96 -4.64
CA VAL A 296 10.94 -6.44 -5.81
C VAL A 296 9.86 -6.07 -6.81
N TYR A 297 9.87 -4.81 -7.25
CA TYR A 297 8.97 -4.34 -8.29
C TYR A 297 9.71 -4.24 -9.62
N GLY A 298 9.22 -4.97 -10.62
CA GLY A 298 9.56 -4.78 -12.01
C GLY A 298 8.75 -3.65 -12.63
N ARG A 299 9.28 -3.06 -13.70
CA ARG A 299 8.56 -2.13 -14.57
C ARG A 299 8.44 -2.76 -15.95
N VAL A 300 7.22 -2.74 -16.48
CA VAL A 300 6.87 -3.21 -17.82
C VAL A 300 6.28 -2.04 -18.59
#